data_AF-A0A9W8BDH4-F1
#
_entry.id   AF-A0A9W8BDH4-F1
#
_cell.length_a   1.000
_cell.length_b   1.000
_cell.length_c   1.000
_cell.angle_alpha   90.00
_cell.angle_beta   90.00
_cell.angle_gamma   90.00
#
_symmetry.space_group_name_H-M   'P 1'
#
loop_
_entity.id
_entity.type
_entity.pdbx_description
1 polymer ?
#
loop_
_entity_poly.entity_id
_entity_poly.type
_entity_poly.pdbx_seq_one_letter_code
_entity_poly.pdbx_strand_id
1 'polypeptide(L)'
;MSWMLLPTKKATKSRVGDDGRASSTTDLLTKAGYICQSSAGIYTLMPLGHRVVQKIEGIIDEEMQRVGGQKLAMPSLLTPDNWKRTGRWQSTGDELFSFKDRKNAMLLLGPTHEEEITAIVKDMVRSYRQYPLRLYQTTRKFRDEARPRAGLLRGREFIMKDMYTFDVTRQQAIKTFHAIEAAYRRCFDRVGVPYAVADADSGNIGGSMSKEFHFVNQSGEDTLLRCQRCGYTANEERALSRCASGAEPNNGALYLATVVEGSDPGIVVKQRMVEVPSSHEPSTLKIKQMWSTKPTQRLELAVVSDECHGDVA
;
A
#
# COMPACT_ATOMS: atom_id res chain seq x y z
N MET A 1 -12.27 36.04 -2.66
CA MET A 1 -11.53 35.00 -3.42
C MET A 1 -10.39 35.57 -4.28
N SER A 2 -10.11 36.89 -4.29
CA SER A 2 -9.20 37.55 -5.24
C SER A 2 -7.71 37.20 -5.15
N TRP A 3 -7.23 36.59 -4.05
CA TRP A 3 -5.81 36.30 -3.85
C TRP A 3 -5.44 34.82 -3.97
N MET A 4 -6.44 33.96 -4.19
CA MET A 4 -6.22 32.51 -4.27
C MET A 4 -6.03 32.08 -5.72
N LEU A 5 -4.91 31.41 -6.03
CA LEU A 5 -4.68 30.81 -7.34
C LEU A 5 -5.64 29.63 -7.55
N LEU A 6 -6.66 29.84 -8.39
CA LEU A 6 -7.69 28.87 -8.74
C LEU A 6 -7.79 28.73 -10.25
N PRO A 7 -6.91 27.92 -10.89
CA PRO A 7 -6.83 27.80 -12.34
C PRO A 7 -7.90 26.83 -12.86
N THR A 8 -9.18 27.14 -12.61
CA THR A 8 -10.28 26.30 -13.10
C THR A 8 -10.35 26.35 -14.62
N LYS A 9 -10.40 25.19 -15.27
CA LYS A 9 -10.60 25.11 -16.71
C LYS A 9 -12.09 25.00 -16.99
N LYS A 10 -12.61 25.79 -17.94
CA LYS A 10 -13.98 25.60 -18.44
C LYS A 10 -14.15 24.15 -18.86
N ALA A 11 -15.36 23.62 -18.72
CA ALA A 11 -15.72 22.38 -19.37
C ALA A 11 -15.48 22.56 -20.88
N THR A 12 -14.36 22.08 -21.38
CA THR A 12 -14.25 21.75 -22.79
C THR A 12 -15.39 20.78 -23.04
N LYS A 13 -16.17 21.00 -24.11
CA LYS A 13 -16.89 19.88 -24.75
C LYS A 13 -15.79 18.84 -24.95
N SER A 14 -15.72 17.86 -24.06
CA SER A 14 -14.81 16.76 -24.28
C SER A 14 -15.16 16.31 -25.69
N ARG A 15 -14.15 16.13 -26.55
CA ARG A 15 -14.28 15.05 -27.52
C ARG A 15 -14.76 13.90 -26.66
N VAL A 16 -16.03 13.55 -26.85
CA VAL A 16 -16.57 12.30 -26.36
C VAL A 16 -15.52 11.32 -26.84
N GLY A 17 -14.70 10.78 -25.92
CA GLY A 17 -14.13 9.48 -26.22
C GLY A 17 -15.34 8.65 -26.61
N ASP A 18 -15.24 7.98 -27.75
CA ASP A 18 -16.25 7.23 -28.50
C ASP A 18 -17.04 6.17 -27.69
N ASP A 19 -17.03 6.27 -26.35
CA ASP A 19 -17.28 5.24 -25.36
C ASP A 19 -18.27 5.70 -24.27
N GLY A 20 -18.70 6.97 -24.22
CA GLY A 20 -19.68 7.44 -23.22
C GLY A 20 -19.25 7.35 -21.74
N ARG A 21 -17.95 7.20 -21.44
CA ARG A 21 -17.43 7.09 -20.07
C ARG A 21 -17.44 8.43 -19.31
N ALA A 22 -17.80 8.37 -18.03
CA ALA A 22 -17.66 9.48 -17.08
C ALA A 22 -16.22 10.02 -17.07
N SER A 23 -16.04 11.33 -16.89
CA SER A 23 -14.70 11.93 -16.87
C SER A 23 -13.83 11.32 -15.78
N SER A 24 -12.58 10.99 -16.08
CA SER A 24 -11.67 10.38 -15.11
C SER A 24 -11.49 11.28 -13.88
N THR A 25 -11.26 10.70 -12.70
CA THR A 25 -10.99 11.46 -11.44
C THR A 25 -9.86 12.48 -11.64
N THR A 26 -8.84 12.11 -12.42
CA THR A 26 -7.73 13.00 -12.82
C THR A 26 -8.21 14.21 -13.59
N ASP A 27 -9.14 14.03 -14.53
CA ASP A 27 -9.72 15.13 -15.31
C ASP A 27 -10.49 16.09 -14.40
N LEU A 28 -11.26 15.54 -13.44
CA LEU A 28 -12.00 16.36 -12.47
C LEU A 28 -11.06 17.19 -11.60
N LEU A 29 -10.03 16.56 -11.01
CA LEU A 29 -9.03 17.24 -10.19
C LEU A 29 -8.25 18.30 -10.98
N THR A 30 -7.92 18.01 -12.24
CA THR A 30 -7.22 18.97 -13.11
C THR A 30 -8.11 20.14 -13.49
N LYS A 31 -9.37 19.88 -13.88
CA LYS A 31 -10.34 20.92 -14.27
C LYS A 31 -10.70 21.82 -13.10
N ALA A 32 -10.85 21.27 -11.91
CA ALA A 32 -11.13 22.01 -10.69
C ALA A 32 -9.91 22.73 -10.12
N GLY A 33 -8.73 22.59 -10.73
CA GLY A 33 -7.51 23.27 -10.29
C GLY A 33 -6.93 22.74 -8.98
N TYR A 34 -7.13 21.44 -8.67
CA TYR A 34 -6.53 20.77 -7.50
C TYR A 34 -5.13 20.25 -7.80
N ILE A 35 -4.89 19.82 -9.04
CA ILE A 35 -3.60 19.30 -9.50
C ILE A 35 -3.20 19.91 -10.83
N CYS A 36 -1.90 20.00 -11.07
CA CYS A 36 -1.30 20.32 -12.36
C CYS A 36 -0.23 19.29 -12.67
N GLN A 37 -0.26 18.70 -13.87
CA GLN A 37 0.78 17.75 -14.27
C GLN A 37 2.08 18.50 -14.61
N SER A 38 3.18 18.12 -13.98
CA SER A 38 4.51 18.65 -14.26
C SER A 38 5.20 17.82 -15.34
N SER A 39 5.17 16.49 -15.20
CA SER A 39 5.70 15.53 -16.18
C SER A 39 4.96 14.19 -16.04
N ALA A 40 5.34 13.17 -16.82
CA ALA A 40 4.68 11.88 -16.78
C ALA A 40 4.74 11.26 -15.36
N GLY A 41 3.57 11.10 -14.73
CA GLY A 41 3.45 10.56 -13.37
C GLY A 41 3.85 11.51 -12.23
N ILE A 42 4.12 12.79 -12.51
CA ILE A 42 4.54 13.78 -11.50
C ILE A 42 3.58 14.96 -11.51
N TYR A 43 2.98 15.25 -10.35
CA TYR A 43 1.92 16.24 -10.20
C TYR A 43 2.26 17.29 -9.15
N THR A 44 1.99 18.54 -9.48
CA THR A 44 1.96 19.66 -8.53
C THR A 44 0.58 19.68 -7.86
N LEU A 45 0.56 19.65 -6.53
CA LEU A 45 -0.63 19.95 -5.75
C LEU A 45 -0.84 21.47 -5.77
N MET A 46 -1.93 21.92 -6.39
CA MET A 46 -2.33 23.32 -6.39
C MET A 46 -2.89 23.70 -5.00
N PRO A 47 -3.08 24.99 -4.66
CA PRO A 47 -3.45 25.39 -3.30
C PRO A 47 -4.65 24.67 -2.68
N LEU A 48 -5.71 24.37 -3.46
CA LEU A 48 -6.84 23.57 -2.98
C LEU A 48 -6.48 22.10 -2.76
N GLY A 49 -5.74 21.48 -3.70
CA GLY A 49 -5.26 20.11 -3.56
C GLY A 49 -4.35 19.94 -2.36
N HIS A 50 -3.42 20.88 -2.17
CA HIS A 50 -2.53 20.90 -1.00
C HIS A 50 -3.32 21.03 0.31
N ARG A 51 -4.32 21.91 0.37
CA ARG A 51 -5.20 22.04 1.55
C ARG A 51 -5.98 20.76 1.86
N VAL A 52 -6.42 20.01 0.85
CA VAL A 52 -7.07 18.71 1.06
C VAL A 52 -6.08 17.69 1.63
N VAL A 53 -4.89 17.60 1.05
CA VAL A 53 -3.83 16.71 1.55
C VAL A 53 -3.47 17.04 2.99
N GLN A 54 -3.29 18.31 3.35
CA GLN A 54 -3.01 18.71 4.74
C GLN A 54 -4.10 18.28 5.73
N LYS A 55 -5.38 18.30 5.33
CA LYS A 55 -6.47 17.81 6.18
C LYS A 55 -6.42 16.30 6.36
N ILE A 56 -6.12 15.56 5.29
CA ILE A 56 -5.95 14.10 5.35
C ILE A 56 -4.76 13.74 6.24
N GLU A 57 -3.63 14.45 6.08
CA GLU A 57 -2.45 14.30 6.93
C GLU A 57 -2.78 14.56 8.40
N GLY A 58 -3.58 15.59 8.71
CA GLY A 58 -4.05 15.85 10.08
C GLY A 58 -4.86 14.70 10.68
N ILE A 59 -5.80 14.12 9.92
CA ILE A 59 -6.56 12.93 10.38
C ILE A 59 -5.61 11.76 10.64
N ILE A 60 -4.68 11.50 9.73
CA ILE A 60 -3.70 10.43 9.86
C ILE A 60 -2.84 10.65 11.11
N ASP A 61 -2.34 11.86 11.32
CA ASP A 61 -1.49 12.19 12.48
C ASP A 61 -2.22 11.94 13.80
N GLU A 62 -3.46 12.41 13.93
CA GLU A 62 -4.26 12.20 15.13
C GLU A 62 -4.47 10.71 15.44
N GLU A 63 -4.78 9.90 14.42
CA GLU A 63 -5.02 8.46 14.61
C GLU A 63 -3.73 7.67 14.85
N MET A 64 -2.61 8.04 14.23
CA MET A 64 -1.30 7.42 14.48
C MET A 64 -0.78 7.78 15.87
N GLN A 65 -0.93 9.03 16.32
CA GLN A 65 -0.57 9.45 17.67
C GLN A 65 -1.43 8.78 18.74
N ARG A 66 -2.73 8.57 18.46
CA ARG A 66 -3.63 7.82 19.35
C ARG A 66 -3.15 6.40 19.64
N VAL A 67 -2.44 5.77 18.69
CA VAL A 67 -1.80 4.46 18.89
C VAL A 67 -0.34 4.57 19.34
N GLY A 68 0.07 5.69 19.92
CA GLY A 68 1.43 5.90 20.43
C GLY A 68 2.49 6.07 19.34
N GLY A 69 2.07 6.37 18.11
CA GLY A 69 2.96 6.69 17.00
C GLY A 69 3.69 8.01 17.22
N GLN A 70 5.00 8.01 16.98
CA GLN A 70 5.86 9.18 17.05
C GLN A 70 6.23 9.59 15.62
N LYS A 71 5.93 10.84 15.27
CA LYS A 71 6.20 11.37 13.93
C LYS A 71 7.66 11.80 13.83
N LEU A 72 8.32 11.40 12.76
CA LEU A 72 9.65 11.85 12.39
C LEU A 72 9.70 12.18 10.89
N ALA A 73 10.85 12.68 10.43
CA ALA A 73 11.09 12.98 9.01
C ALA A 73 12.45 12.41 8.58
N MET A 74 12.43 11.32 7.82
CA MET A 74 13.63 10.75 7.20
C MET A 74 13.94 11.45 5.88
N PRO A 75 15.23 11.50 5.49
CA PRO A 75 15.60 12.07 4.20
C PRO A 75 14.99 11.26 3.05
N SER A 76 14.56 11.96 1.98
CA SER A 76 14.16 11.30 0.72
C SER A 76 15.37 10.93 -0.14
N LEU A 77 16.53 11.55 0.08
CA LEU A 77 17.79 11.28 -0.59
C LEU A 77 18.64 10.36 0.28
N LEU A 78 18.88 9.14 -0.19
CA LEU A 78 19.51 8.06 0.58
C LEU A 78 20.82 7.61 -0.07
N THR A 79 21.64 6.88 0.70
CA THR A 79 22.78 6.12 0.18
C THR A 79 22.38 4.65 -0.04
N PRO A 80 23.01 3.95 -1.00
CA PRO A 80 22.64 2.58 -1.31
C PRO A 80 23.14 1.55 -0.27
N ASP A 81 23.87 1.96 0.76
CA ASP A 81 24.58 1.03 1.65
C ASP A 81 23.63 0.14 2.44
N ASN A 82 22.58 0.73 3.04
CA ASN A 82 21.57 -0.06 3.76
C ASN A 82 20.76 -0.95 2.80
N TRP A 83 20.43 -0.44 1.61
CA TRP A 83 19.71 -1.17 0.55
C TRP A 83 20.51 -2.35 -0.01
N LYS A 84 21.83 -2.22 -0.12
CA LYS A 84 22.72 -3.32 -0.51
C LYS A 84 22.79 -4.38 0.58
N ARG A 85 22.80 -3.97 1.86
CA ARG A 85 22.82 -4.90 3.01
C ARG A 85 21.57 -5.77 3.08
N THR A 86 20.40 -5.23 2.72
CA THR A 86 19.15 -6.01 2.66
C THR A 86 18.99 -6.77 1.34
N GLY A 87 19.89 -6.59 0.37
CA GLY A 87 19.76 -7.12 -0.99
C GLY A 87 18.68 -6.43 -1.83
N ARG A 88 17.94 -5.47 -1.26
CA ARG A 88 16.85 -4.76 -1.95
C ARG A 88 17.33 -3.82 -3.04
N TRP A 89 18.60 -3.43 -2.99
CA TRP A 89 19.25 -2.68 -4.07
C TRP A 89 19.18 -3.44 -5.41
N GLN A 90 19.52 -4.72 -5.43
CA GLN A 90 19.50 -5.54 -6.64
C GLN A 90 18.09 -6.02 -6.98
N SER A 91 17.29 -6.40 -5.98
CA SER A 91 15.94 -6.96 -6.22
C SER A 91 14.95 -5.94 -6.78
N THR A 92 15.05 -4.67 -6.36
CA THR A 92 14.11 -3.63 -6.78
C THR A 92 14.41 -3.13 -8.19
N GLY A 93 15.66 -3.28 -8.64
CA GLY A 93 16.06 -3.05 -10.03
C GLY A 93 15.70 -1.65 -10.54
N ASP A 94 15.09 -1.61 -11.73
CA ASP A 94 14.82 -0.39 -12.48
C ASP A 94 13.73 0.51 -11.87
N GLU A 95 13.00 0.05 -10.84
CA GLU A 95 12.02 0.89 -10.13
C GLU A 95 12.69 1.93 -9.21
N LEU A 96 14.00 1.80 -8.95
CA LEU A 96 14.76 2.74 -8.12
C LEU A 96 15.32 3.90 -8.94
N PHE A 97 14.91 5.12 -8.58
CA PHE A 97 15.65 6.31 -9.00
C PHE A 97 17.02 6.32 -8.34
N SER A 98 18.08 6.13 -9.14
CA SER A 98 19.47 6.22 -8.70
C SER A 98 20.28 7.17 -9.57
N PHE A 99 21.22 7.88 -8.95
CA PHE A 99 22.09 8.82 -9.64
C PHE A 99 23.42 9.00 -8.91
N LYS A 100 24.39 9.61 -9.59
CA LYS A 100 25.66 10.01 -9.01
C LYS A 100 25.64 11.49 -8.67
N ASP A 101 26.14 11.83 -7.48
CA ASP A 101 26.37 13.22 -7.12
C ASP A 101 27.62 13.80 -7.81
N ARG A 102 27.93 15.07 -7.53
CA ARG A 102 29.11 15.76 -8.09
C ARG A 102 30.46 15.12 -7.71
N LYS A 103 30.48 14.27 -6.67
CA LYS A 103 31.66 13.53 -6.19
C LYS A 103 31.65 12.08 -6.69
N ASN A 104 30.78 11.73 -7.64
CA ASN A 104 30.55 10.37 -8.12
C ASN A 104 30.02 9.39 -7.06
N ALA A 105 29.49 9.89 -5.93
CA ALA A 105 28.84 9.06 -4.93
C ALA A 105 27.47 8.61 -5.43
N MET A 106 27.18 7.32 -5.34
CA MET A 106 25.86 6.77 -5.69
C MET A 106 24.84 7.17 -4.63
N LEU A 107 23.70 7.68 -5.08
CA LEU A 107 22.55 8.06 -4.28
C LEU A 107 21.28 7.47 -4.88
N LEU A 108 20.23 7.40 -4.08
CA LEU A 108 18.90 7.05 -4.53
C LEU A 108 17.83 7.94 -3.91
N LEU A 109 16.67 8.03 -4.56
CA LEU A 109 15.47 8.56 -3.95
C LEU A 109 14.69 7.42 -3.31
N GLY A 110 14.33 7.55 -2.04
CA GLY A 110 13.68 6.50 -1.27
C GLY A 110 12.27 6.16 -1.79
N PRO A 111 12.01 4.94 -2.28
CA PRO A 111 10.66 4.47 -2.59
C PRO A 111 9.88 4.06 -1.33
N THR A 112 10.61 3.76 -0.25
CA THR A 112 10.19 3.39 1.11
C THR A 112 11.43 3.45 2.02
N HIS A 113 11.28 3.18 3.32
CA HIS A 113 12.29 3.44 4.35
C HIS A 113 12.49 2.31 5.37
N GLU A 114 12.19 1.03 5.06
CA GLU A 114 12.44 -0.09 5.99
C GLU A 114 13.92 -0.17 6.41
N GLU A 115 14.84 0.04 5.47
CA GLU A 115 16.28 0.03 5.68
C GLU A 115 16.74 1.14 6.62
N GLU A 116 16.27 2.36 6.36
CA GLU A 116 16.72 3.57 7.04
C GLU A 116 16.22 3.60 8.48
N ILE A 117 14.95 3.27 8.70
CA ILE A 117 14.38 3.23 10.04
C ILE A 117 15.00 2.11 10.90
N THR A 118 15.33 0.97 10.28
CA THR A 118 16.01 -0.13 10.95
C THR A 118 17.41 0.26 11.37
N ALA A 119 18.16 0.97 10.52
CA ALA A 119 19.48 1.51 10.86
C ALA A 119 19.40 2.51 12.03
N ILE A 120 18.44 3.43 12.00
CA ILE A 120 18.21 4.40 13.09
C ILE A 120 17.92 3.68 14.41
N VAL A 121 17.00 2.72 14.41
CA VAL A 121 16.63 1.99 15.63
C VAL A 121 17.79 1.15 16.17
N LYS A 122 18.55 0.50 15.29
CA LYS A 122 19.76 -0.26 15.67
C LYS A 122 20.77 0.62 16.42
N ASP A 123 20.97 1.86 15.96
CA ASP A 123 21.99 2.75 16.54
C ASP A 123 21.50 3.47 17.80
N MET A 124 20.20 3.75 17.91
CA MET A 124 19.64 4.59 18.97
C MET A 124 19.03 3.81 20.13
N VAL A 125 18.55 2.59 19.91
CA VAL A 125 17.84 1.81 20.94
C VAL A 125 18.81 0.86 21.64
N ARG A 126 18.92 1.01 22.97
CA ARG A 126 19.91 0.29 23.78
C ARG A 126 19.28 -0.61 24.85
N SER A 127 17.98 -0.49 25.11
CA SER A 127 17.28 -1.27 26.12
C SER A 127 15.92 -1.78 25.64
N TYR A 128 15.55 -2.99 26.04
CA TYR A 128 14.23 -3.56 25.78
C TYR A 128 13.09 -2.71 26.37
N ARG A 129 13.36 -1.89 27.39
CA ARG A 129 12.38 -1.00 28.03
C ARG A 129 11.89 0.13 27.13
N GLN A 130 12.61 0.40 26.03
CA GLN A 130 12.22 1.42 25.06
C GLN A 130 11.15 0.90 24.08
N TYR A 131 10.88 -0.41 24.06
CA TYR A 131 9.84 -1.01 23.23
C TYR A 131 8.48 -1.06 23.96
N PRO A 132 7.35 -1.04 23.22
CA PRO A 132 7.26 -1.00 21.75
C PRO A 132 7.54 0.40 21.20
N LEU A 133 8.28 0.46 20.09
CA LEU A 133 8.49 1.70 19.34
C LEU A 133 7.58 1.71 18.12
N ARG A 134 7.03 2.88 17.84
CA ARG A 134 6.05 3.11 16.79
C ARG A 134 6.42 4.42 16.11
N LEU A 135 7.15 4.34 15.01
CA LEU A 135 7.72 5.49 14.32
C LEU A 135 7.07 5.64 12.96
N TYR A 136 6.65 6.84 12.61
CA TYR A 136 6.00 7.06 11.32
C TYR A 136 6.40 8.40 10.72
N GLN A 137 6.21 8.54 9.41
CA GLN A 137 6.38 9.79 8.70
C GLN A 137 5.30 9.95 7.65
N THR A 138 5.16 11.17 7.12
CA THR A 138 4.40 11.42 5.90
C THR A 138 5.30 12.22 4.98
N THR A 139 5.76 11.59 3.91
CA THR A 139 6.79 12.16 3.05
C THR A 139 6.58 11.76 1.59
N ARG A 140 7.31 12.42 0.70
CA ARG A 140 7.34 12.08 -0.71
C ARG A 140 8.19 10.83 -0.94
N LYS A 141 7.65 9.93 -1.75
CA LYS A 141 8.29 8.70 -2.23
C LYS A 141 8.43 8.77 -3.73
N PHE A 142 9.41 8.04 -4.23
CA PHE A 142 9.78 8.04 -5.63
C PHE A 142 9.89 6.60 -6.11
N ARG A 143 9.13 6.24 -7.14
CA ARG A 143 9.20 4.93 -7.80
C ARG A 143 9.25 5.19 -9.29
N ASP A 144 10.24 4.64 -9.99
CA ASP A 144 10.37 4.84 -11.43
C ASP A 144 9.40 3.93 -12.20
N GLU A 145 8.12 4.23 -12.03
CA GLU A 145 7.02 3.53 -12.68
C GLU A 145 7.17 3.58 -14.20
N ALA A 146 7.30 2.41 -14.84
CA ALA A 146 7.46 2.29 -16.28
C ALA A 146 6.24 2.85 -17.05
N ARG A 147 5.03 2.74 -16.48
CA ARG A 147 3.79 3.22 -17.11
C ARG A 147 2.89 3.98 -16.12
N PRO A 148 3.23 5.25 -15.80
CA PRO A 148 2.41 6.05 -14.89
C PRO A 148 1.07 6.38 -15.55
N ARG A 149 -0.02 6.19 -14.81
CA ARG A 149 -1.40 6.30 -15.33
C ARG A 149 -2.38 6.72 -14.24
N ALA A 150 -3.59 7.10 -14.66
CA ALA A 150 -4.69 7.44 -13.75
C ALA A 150 -4.37 8.53 -12.71
N GLY A 151 -3.57 9.55 -13.09
CA GLY A 151 -3.37 10.73 -12.25
C GLY A 151 -2.51 10.47 -11.02
N LEU A 152 -3.03 10.92 -9.87
CA LEU A 152 -2.41 10.73 -8.56
C LEU A 152 -2.38 9.27 -8.11
N LEU A 153 -3.18 8.41 -8.75
CA LEU A 153 -3.33 7.05 -8.29
C LEU A 153 -2.09 6.19 -8.59
N ARG A 154 -1.47 6.36 -9.77
CA ARG A 154 -0.23 5.66 -10.16
C ARG A 154 0.77 6.62 -10.79
N GLY A 155 1.52 7.30 -9.92
CA GLY A 155 2.56 8.27 -10.28
C GLY A 155 3.98 7.76 -10.00
N ARG A 156 4.97 8.56 -10.41
CA ARG A 156 6.40 8.35 -10.12
C ARG A 156 6.86 9.04 -8.84
N GLU A 157 6.11 10.07 -8.44
CA GLU A 157 6.28 10.81 -7.19
C GLU A 157 4.93 10.91 -6.49
N PHE A 158 4.86 10.49 -5.22
CA PHE A 158 3.62 10.49 -4.45
C PHE A 158 3.88 10.68 -2.96
N ILE A 159 2.85 11.11 -2.22
CA ILE A 159 2.92 11.26 -0.77
C ILE A 159 2.47 9.95 -0.14
N MET A 160 3.28 9.45 0.79
CA MET A 160 2.97 8.24 1.54
C MET A 160 3.14 8.54 3.02
N LYS A 161 2.20 8.06 3.81
CA LYS A 161 2.47 7.78 5.22
C LYS A 161 3.01 6.36 5.31
N ASP A 162 4.15 6.18 5.94
CA ASP A 162 4.80 4.92 6.28
C ASP A 162 5.05 4.86 7.79
N MET A 163 4.75 3.70 8.40
CA MET A 163 4.88 3.48 9.83
C MET A 163 5.59 2.16 10.08
N TYR A 164 6.55 2.18 10.99
CA TYR A 164 7.40 1.06 11.35
C TYR A 164 7.30 0.83 12.84
N THR A 165 7.05 -0.42 13.23
CA THR A 165 6.88 -0.80 14.62
C THR A 165 7.92 -1.83 15.02
N PHE A 166 8.47 -1.66 16.21
CA PHE A 166 9.48 -2.53 16.77
C PHE A 166 8.98 -3.04 18.12
N ASP A 167 8.76 -4.34 18.20
CA ASP A 167 8.20 -5.04 19.35
C ASP A 167 9.19 -6.13 19.81
N VAL A 168 9.23 -6.44 21.11
CA VAL A 168 10.19 -7.41 21.67
C VAL A 168 9.84 -8.85 21.28
N THR A 169 8.55 -9.12 21.11
CA THR A 169 8.04 -10.47 20.85
C THR A 169 7.05 -10.48 19.71
N ARG A 170 6.94 -11.62 19.02
CA ARG A 170 5.96 -11.83 17.95
C ARG A 170 4.51 -11.57 18.41
N GLN A 171 4.17 -11.97 19.63
CA GLN A 171 2.83 -11.74 20.18
C GLN A 171 2.54 -10.24 20.37
N GLN A 172 3.54 -9.45 20.77
CA GLN A 172 3.42 -7.99 20.84
C GLN A 172 3.31 -7.39 19.43
N ALA A 173 4.11 -7.85 18.47
CA ALA A 173 4.02 -7.41 17.08
C ALA A 173 2.62 -7.65 16.48
N ILE A 174 2.00 -8.81 16.75
CA ILE A 174 0.63 -9.12 16.31
C ILE A 174 -0.39 -8.20 16.98
N LYS A 175 -0.25 -7.92 18.29
CA LYS A 175 -1.11 -6.96 19.00
C LYS A 175 -0.97 -5.55 18.41
N THR A 176 0.26 -5.12 18.12
CA THR A 176 0.55 -3.84 17.48
C THR A 176 -0.05 -3.79 16.09
N PHE A 177 0.09 -4.84 15.27
CA PHE A 177 -0.53 -4.96 13.96
C PHE A 177 -2.04 -4.71 14.01
N HIS A 178 -2.77 -5.38 14.91
CA HIS A 178 -4.22 -5.16 15.04
C HIS A 178 -4.58 -3.76 15.55
N ALA A 179 -3.77 -3.17 16.42
CA ALA A 179 -3.96 -1.79 16.86
C ALA A 179 -3.78 -0.79 15.70
N ILE A 180 -2.80 -1.03 14.83
CA ILE A 180 -2.58 -0.23 13.62
C ILE A 180 -3.70 -0.46 12.60
N GLU A 181 -4.13 -1.71 12.38
CA GLU A 181 -5.29 -2.03 11.52
C GLU A 181 -6.53 -1.23 11.97
N ALA A 182 -6.82 -1.21 13.27
CA ALA A 182 -7.92 -0.44 13.83
C ALA A 182 -7.74 1.08 13.65
N ALA A 183 -6.51 1.59 13.66
CA ALA A 183 -6.21 3.00 13.37
C ALA A 183 -6.50 3.36 11.92
N TYR A 184 -6.10 2.50 10.97
CA TYR A 184 -6.43 2.70 9.55
C TYR A 184 -7.92 2.72 9.30
N ARG A 185 -8.68 1.80 9.93
CA ARG A 185 -10.15 1.82 9.87
C ARG A 185 -10.72 3.18 10.28
N ARG A 186 -10.30 3.71 11.44
CA ARG A 186 -10.71 5.04 11.90
C ARG A 186 -10.30 6.16 10.94
N CYS A 187 -9.11 6.09 10.35
CA CYS A 187 -8.70 7.06 9.32
C CYS A 187 -9.69 7.07 8.15
N PHE A 188 -9.97 5.91 7.55
CA PHE A 188 -10.88 5.81 6.41
C PHE A 188 -12.32 6.19 6.78
N ASP A 189 -12.80 5.78 7.95
CA ASP A 189 -14.12 6.16 8.48
C ASP A 189 -14.25 7.68 8.61
N ARG A 190 -13.21 8.37 9.11
CA ARG A 190 -13.17 9.83 9.26
C ARG A 190 -13.03 10.57 7.94
N VAL A 191 -12.30 10.00 6.97
CA VAL A 191 -12.21 10.55 5.61
C VAL A 191 -13.54 10.35 4.87
N GLY A 192 -14.37 9.38 5.29
CA GLY A 192 -15.69 9.12 4.73
C GLY A 192 -15.65 8.34 3.42
N VAL A 193 -14.61 7.53 3.20
CA VAL A 193 -14.45 6.71 2.00
C VAL A 193 -14.77 5.25 2.34
N PRO A 194 -15.67 4.57 1.62
CA PRO A 194 -15.95 3.16 1.86
C PRO A 194 -14.73 2.31 1.49
N TYR A 195 -14.44 1.28 2.26
CA TYR A 195 -13.29 0.40 2.01
C TYR A 195 -13.59 -1.06 2.30
N ALA A 196 -12.92 -1.94 1.57
CA ALA A 196 -12.79 -3.35 1.87
C ALA A 196 -11.41 -3.61 2.48
N VAL A 197 -11.33 -4.55 3.42
CA VAL A 197 -10.05 -5.03 3.98
C VAL A 197 -9.83 -6.44 3.48
N ALA A 198 -8.71 -6.67 2.83
CA ALA A 198 -8.36 -7.93 2.21
C ALA A 198 -7.05 -8.48 2.77
N ASP A 199 -6.97 -9.79 2.99
CA ASP A 199 -5.70 -10.46 3.23
C ASP A 199 -4.87 -10.43 1.94
N ALA A 200 -3.58 -10.11 2.08
CA ALA A 200 -2.69 -9.85 0.95
C ALA A 200 -1.38 -10.64 1.06
N ASP A 201 -0.65 -10.69 -0.05
CA ASP A 201 0.74 -11.12 -0.03
C ASP A 201 1.62 -9.95 0.43
N SER A 202 2.64 -10.27 1.24
CA SER A 202 3.63 -9.31 1.74
C SER A 202 4.65 -8.88 0.69
N GLY A 203 4.70 -9.56 -0.46
CA GLY A 203 5.52 -9.20 -1.62
C GLY A 203 6.99 -8.90 -1.26
N ASN A 204 7.53 -7.82 -1.85
CA ASN A 204 8.93 -7.38 -1.65
C ASN A 204 9.20 -6.73 -0.29
N ILE A 205 8.17 -6.47 0.52
CA ILE A 205 8.33 -5.97 1.90
C ILE A 205 8.71 -7.13 2.83
N GLY A 206 8.35 -8.36 2.47
CA GLY A 206 8.54 -9.55 3.30
C GLY A 206 7.53 -9.60 4.45
N GLY A 207 7.39 -10.76 5.09
CA GLY A 207 6.48 -10.94 6.22
C GLY A 207 5.62 -12.19 6.14
N SER A 208 4.79 -12.37 7.17
CA SER A 208 3.87 -13.53 7.28
C SER A 208 2.40 -13.16 7.38
N MET A 209 2.10 -11.88 7.66
CA MET A 209 0.75 -11.34 7.73
C MET A 209 0.74 -10.00 6.99
N SER A 210 -0.12 -9.88 5.97
CA SER A 210 -0.33 -8.63 5.24
C SER A 210 -1.82 -8.39 5.03
N LYS A 211 -2.24 -7.13 5.19
CA LYS A 211 -3.59 -6.66 4.92
C LYS A 211 -3.55 -5.43 4.05
N GLU A 212 -4.43 -5.38 3.07
CA GLU A 212 -4.64 -4.26 2.18
C GLU A 212 -6.01 -3.62 2.41
N PHE A 213 -6.04 -2.29 2.33
CA PHE A 213 -7.27 -1.50 2.36
C PHE A 213 -7.59 -1.01 0.94
N HIS A 214 -8.78 -1.33 0.46
CA HIS A 214 -9.20 -1.14 -0.93
C HIS A 214 -10.45 -0.28 -1.03
N PHE A 215 -10.43 0.74 -1.88
CA PHE A 215 -11.65 1.41 -2.33
C PHE A 215 -12.22 0.65 -3.53
N VAL A 216 -13.38 0.03 -3.35
CA VAL A 216 -14.00 -0.82 -4.39
C VAL A 216 -14.47 0.05 -5.56
N ASN A 217 -13.86 -0.15 -6.73
CA ASN A 217 -14.21 0.55 -7.95
C ASN A 217 -13.95 -0.34 -9.17
N GLN A 218 -14.78 -0.23 -10.21
CA GLN A 218 -14.62 -0.97 -11.46
C GLN A 218 -13.32 -0.63 -12.21
N SER A 219 -12.73 0.54 -11.94
CA SER A 219 -11.45 0.98 -12.51
C SER A 219 -10.25 0.60 -11.64
N GLY A 220 -10.44 -0.18 -10.57
CA GLY A 220 -9.36 -0.66 -9.71
C GLY A 220 -8.41 -1.60 -10.45
N GLU A 221 -7.13 -1.59 -10.05
CA GLU A 221 -6.11 -2.47 -10.64
C GLU A 221 -6.04 -3.85 -9.97
N ASP A 222 -6.63 -3.97 -8.77
CA ASP A 222 -6.64 -5.15 -7.93
C ASP A 222 -7.99 -5.88 -8.00
N THR A 223 -7.94 -7.21 -8.03
CA THR A 223 -9.13 -8.08 -7.97
C THR A 223 -9.29 -8.60 -6.55
N LEU A 224 -10.44 -8.31 -5.92
CA LEU A 224 -10.77 -8.85 -4.61
C LEU A 224 -11.72 -10.04 -4.73
N LEU A 225 -11.36 -11.13 -4.05
CA LEU A 225 -12.19 -12.32 -3.92
C LEU A 225 -12.83 -12.34 -2.54
N ARG A 226 -14.17 -12.28 -2.50
CA ARG A 226 -14.94 -12.34 -1.25
C ARG A 226 -15.76 -13.62 -1.18
N CYS A 227 -15.62 -14.35 -0.08
CA CYS A 227 -16.47 -15.48 0.26
C CYS A 227 -17.81 -14.98 0.81
N GLN A 228 -18.92 -15.34 0.16
CA GLN A 228 -20.25 -14.90 0.58
C GLN A 228 -20.71 -15.54 1.90
N ARG A 229 -20.16 -16.71 2.28
CA ARG A 229 -20.59 -17.44 3.48
C ARG A 229 -19.91 -16.96 4.76
N CYS A 230 -18.59 -16.74 4.73
CA CYS A 230 -17.82 -16.37 5.92
C CYS A 230 -17.29 -14.93 5.88
N GLY A 231 -17.49 -14.19 4.79
CA GLY A 231 -17.03 -12.81 4.64
C GLY A 231 -15.53 -12.65 4.41
N TYR A 232 -14.76 -13.74 4.35
CA TYR A 232 -13.33 -13.74 4.01
C TYR A 232 -13.09 -12.98 2.71
N THR A 233 -12.15 -12.04 2.71
CA THR A 233 -11.78 -11.23 1.55
C THR A 233 -10.26 -11.30 1.40
N ALA A 234 -9.78 -11.63 0.20
CA ALA A 234 -8.37 -11.67 -0.11
C ALA A 234 -8.10 -11.08 -1.50
N ASN A 235 -6.89 -10.57 -1.70
CA ASN A 235 -6.38 -10.25 -3.02
C ASN A 235 -6.23 -11.56 -3.82
N GLU A 236 -6.51 -11.54 -5.14
CA GLU A 236 -6.33 -12.67 -6.05
C GLU A 236 -4.94 -13.31 -5.93
N GLU A 237 -3.90 -12.49 -5.68
CA GLU A 237 -2.52 -12.97 -5.51
C GLU A 237 -2.32 -13.84 -4.24
N ARG A 238 -3.13 -13.61 -3.20
CA ARG A 238 -3.05 -14.35 -1.92
C ARG A 238 -4.10 -15.45 -1.79
N ALA A 239 -5.19 -15.33 -2.55
CA ALA A 239 -6.33 -16.22 -2.45
C ALA A 239 -5.89 -17.67 -2.71
N LEU A 240 -6.15 -18.53 -1.73
CA LEU A 240 -5.89 -19.95 -1.85
C LEU A 240 -7.00 -20.56 -2.71
N SER A 241 -6.62 -21.21 -3.80
CA SER A 241 -7.50 -22.12 -4.54
C SER A 241 -6.98 -23.53 -4.35
N ARG A 242 -7.83 -24.45 -3.89
CA ARG A 242 -7.57 -25.88 -4.01
C ARG A 242 -8.12 -26.33 -5.36
N CYS A 243 -7.22 -26.76 -6.25
CA CYS A 243 -7.63 -27.56 -7.40
C CYS A 243 -7.99 -28.96 -6.88
N ALA A 244 -9.24 -29.37 -7.05
CA ALA A 244 -9.65 -30.77 -6.86
C ALA A 244 -8.93 -31.63 -7.89
N SER A 245 -7.78 -32.20 -7.53
CA SER A 245 -7.14 -33.23 -8.34
C SER A 245 -7.95 -34.52 -8.22
N GLY A 246 -8.88 -34.73 -9.15
CA GLY A 246 -9.39 -36.07 -9.51
C GLY A 246 -10.24 -36.81 -8.48
N ALA A 247 -10.86 -36.12 -7.51
CA ALA A 247 -11.86 -36.74 -6.64
C ALA A 247 -13.25 -36.26 -7.04
N GLU A 248 -14.16 -37.20 -7.32
CA GLU A 248 -15.60 -36.90 -7.36
C GLU A 248 -16.01 -36.14 -6.08
N PRO A 249 -16.96 -35.19 -6.16
CA PRO A 249 -17.30 -34.30 -5.06
C PRO A 249 -18.04 -35.06 -3.95
N ASN A 250 -17.29 -35.78 -3.11
CA ASN A 250 -17.79 -36.35 -1.87
C ASN A 250 -17.66 -35.29 -0.77
N ASN A 251 -18.74 -34.55 -0.60
CA ASN A 251 -19.18 -33.94 0.66
C ASN A 251 -18.17 -33.03 1.40
N GLY A 252 -17.37 -32.27 0.65
CA GLY A 252 -16.58 -31.13 1.14
C GLY A 252 -16.90 -29.91 0.30
N ALA A 253 -17.61 -28.94 0.88
CA ALA A 253 -18.30 -27.91 0.13
C ALA A 253 -17.38 -26.98 -0.68
N LEU A 254 -17.57 -27.00 -2.01
CA LEU A 254 -17.13 -25.99 -2.95
C LEU A 254 -17.90 -24.68 -2.68
N TYR A 255 -17.21 -23.55 -2.53
CA TYR A 255 -17.86 -22.26 -2.31
C TYR A 255 -17.59 -21.27 -3.43
N LEU A 256 -18.64 -20.56 -3.78
CA LEU A 256 -18.67 -19.46 -4.72
C LEU A 256 -17.96 -18.23 -4.14
N ALA A 257 -16.78 -17.89 -4.67
CA ALA A 257 -16.18 -16.59 -4.45
C ALA A 257 -16.72 -15.60 -5.48
N THR A 258 -17.07 -14.42 -5.00
CA THR A 258 -17.57 -13.33 -5.81
C THR A 258 -16.49 -12.28 -5.99
N VAL A 259 -16.25 -11.88 -7.23
CA VAL A 259 -15.48 -10.67 -7.51
C VAL A 259 -16.29 -9.48 -7.02
N VAL A 260 -15.70 -8.68 -6.13
CA VAL A 260 -16.35 -7.48 -5.61
C VAL A 260 -16.18 -6.37 -6.67
N GLU A 261 -17.24 -6.02 -7.39
CA GLU A 261 -17.25 -4.92 -8.35
C GLU A 261 -18.21 -3.81 -7.92
N GLY A 262 -17.74 -2.56 -7.94
CA GLY A 262 -18.59 -1.37 -8.00
C GLY A 262 -19.31 -0.92 -6.72
N SER A 263 -19.64 0.36 -6.69
CA SER A 263 -20.06 1.16 -5.54
C SER A 263 -21.57 1.13 -5.22
N ASP A 264 -22.23 0.02 -5.52
CA ASP A 264 -23.61 -0.24 -5.05
C ASP A 264 -23.63 -1.52 -4.23
N PRO A 265 -24.26 -1.53 -3.04
CA PRO A 265 -24.43 -2.75 -2.25
C PRO A 265 -25.47 -3.65 -2.95
N GLY A 266 -25.08 -4.32 -4.03
CA GLY A 266 -26.02 -5.19 -4.75
C GLY A 266 -25.58 -5.80 -6.09
N ILE A 267 -24.45 -5.43 -6.70
CA ILE A 267 -24.12 -5.94 -8.05
C ILE A 267 -22.93 -6.90 -8.00
N VAL A 268 -23.28 -8.19 -7.97
CA VAL A 268 -22.39 -9.35 -8.09
C VAL A 268 -22.34 -9.78 -9.55
N VAL A 269 -21.23 -9.61 -10.27
CA VAL A 269 -21.10 -10.20 -11.61
C VAL A 269 -19.66 -10.65 -11.92
N LYS A 270 -19.27 -11.78 -11.32
CA LYS A 270 -18.61 -12.94 -11.97
C LYS A 270 -18.24 -13.93 -10.89
N GLN A 271 -18.82 -15.12 -10.99
CA GLN A 271 -18.58 -16.23 -10.09
C GLN A 271 -17.31 -16.96 -10.55
N ARG A 272 -16.29 -17.00 -9.69
CA ARG A 272 -15.16 -17.93 -9.85
C ARG A 272 -15.15 -18.87 -8.66
N MET A 273 -14.98 -20.16 -8.94
CA MET A 273 -14.87 -21.20 -7.91
C MET A 273 -13.54 -21.02 -7.20
N VAL A 274 -13.58 -20.76 -5.88
CA VAL A 274 -12.38 -20.66 -5.05
C VAL A 274 -12.66 -21.42 -3.75
N GLU A 275 -11.95 -22.51 -3.52
CA GLU A 275 -12.09 -23.32 -2.31
C GLU A 275 -11.43 -22.64 -1.10
N VAL A 276 -12.23 -22.36 -0.07
CA VAL A 276 -11.77 -21.79 1.20
C VAL A 276 -11.50 -22.93 2.19
N PRO A 277 -10.33 -22.99 2.85
CA PRO A 277 -10.01 -24.07 3.78
C PRO A 277 -10.91 -24.06 5.02
N SER A 278 -11.32 -25.25 5.47
CA SER A 278 -12.26 -25.49 6.57
C SER A 278 -11.62 -25.48 7.96
N SER A 279 -10.33 -25.15 8.10
CA SER A 279 -9.64 -25.21 9.39
C SER A 279 -8.54 -24.14 9.51
N HIS A 280 -8.66 -23.29 10.53
CA HIS A 280 -7.55 -22.53 11.09
C HIS A 280 -6.56 -23.52 11.72
N GLU A 281 -5.35 -23.65 11.17
CA GLU A 281 -4.12 -23.86 11.94
C GLU A 281 -2.86 -23.59 11.08
N PRO A 282 -1.78 -23.00 11.65
CA PRO A 282 -0.64 -22.52 10.89
C PRO A 282 0.51 -23.54 10.92
N SER A 283 0.90 -24.09 9.76
CA SER A 283 2.15 -24.83 9.65
C SER A 283 2.72 -24.80 8.24
N THR A 284 3.88 -24.13 8.14
CA THR A 284 5.03 -24.41 7.27
C THR A 284 4.81 -25.13 5.94
N LEU A 285 5.25 -24.50 4.83
CA LEU A 285 6.34 -25.02 3.97
C LEU A 285 6.67 -24.04 2.82
N LYS A 286 7.98 -23.80 2.65
CA LYS A 286 8.63 -23.11 1.53
C LYS A 286 8.35 -23.85 0.21
N ILE A 287 8.26 -23.12 -0.93
CA ILE A 287 8.93 -23.44 -2.21
C ILE A 287 8.85 -22.24 -3.19
N LYS A 288 9.95 -22.12 -3.94
CA LYS A 288 10.40 -21.17 -4.99
C LYS A 288 9.38 -20.63 -6.01
N GLN A 289 9.70 -19.40 -6.45
CA GLN A 289 9.36 -18.74 -7.73
C GLN A 289 7.89 -18.30 -7.89
N MET A 290 7.52 -17.18 -8.51
CA MET A 290 8.19 -16.31 -9.47
C MET A 290 7.56 -14.92 -9.39
N TRP A 291 8.37 -13.89 -9.61
CA TRP A 291 8.13 -12.48 -9.42
C TRP A 291 6.92 -11.95 -10.20
N SER A 292 6.05 -11.19 -9.54
CA SER A 292 5.12 -10.26 -10.20
C SER A 292 5.35 -8.86 -9.64
N THR A 293 6.12 -8.05 -10.35
CA THR A 293 6.24 -6.61 -10.11
C THR A 293 5.02 -5.93 -10.73
N LYS A 294 3.91 -5.91 -10.00
CA LYS A 294 2.80 -4.99 -10.29
C LYS A 294 2.79 -3.88 -9.26
N PRO A 295 3.08 -2.63 -9.67
CA PRO A 295 2.83 -1.47 -8.85
C PRO A 295 1.31 -1.30 -8.67
N THR A 296 0.82 -1.35 -7.43
CA THR A 296 -0.60 -1.20 -7.10
C THR A 296 -0.85 0.01 -6.20
N GLN A 297 -2.04 0.57 -6.34
CA GLN A 297 -2.51 1.79 -5.69
C GLN A 297 -3.05 1.42 -4.29
N ARG A 298 -2.15 0.98 -3.40
CA ARG A 298 -2.57 0.32 -2.16
C ARG A 298 -2.01 0.96 -0.91
N LEU A 299 -2.79 0.83 0.16
CA LEU A 299 -2.29 0.97 1.51
C LEU A 299 -2.11 -0.42 2.10
N GLU A 300 -0.86 -0.77 2.39
CA GLU A 300 -0.45 -2.08 2.85
C GLU A 300 -0.01 -2.01 4.31
N LEU A 301 -0.51 -2.94 5.12
CA LEU A 301 -0.04 -3.18 6.48
C LEU A 301 0.54 -4.59 6.52
N ALA A 302 1.84 -4.70 6.74
CA ALA A 302 2.54 -5.98 6.83
C ALA A 302 3.22 -6.14 8.20
N VAL A 303 3.25 -7.38 8.72
CA VAL A 303 4.16 -7.79 9.79
C VAL A 303 5.36 -8.46 9.14
N VAL A 304 6.47 -7.75 9.13
CA VAL A 304 7.78 -8.32 8.80
C VAL A 304 8.33 -8.98 10.06
N SER A 305 8.43 -10.31 10.06
CA SER A 305 9.20 -11.03 11.08
C SER A 305 10.51 -11.46 10.45
N ASP A 306 11.63 -10.90 10.90
CA ASP A 306 12.94 -11.53 10.65
C ASP A 306 12.93 -12.88 11.36
N GLU A 307 12.76 -13.96 10.59
CA GLU A 307 13.33 -15.24 11.00
C GLU A 307 14.85 -15.06 10.91
N CYS A 308 15.48 -14.59 11.98
CA CYS A 308 16.91 -14.73 12.16
C CYS A 308 17.23 -16.23 12.08
N HIS A 309 17.59 -16.70 10.89
CA HIS A 309 18.43 -17.88 10.78
C HIS A 309 19.72 -17.54 11.52
N GLY A 310 20.04 -18.41 12.47
CA GLY A 310 21.16 -18.24 13.38
C GLY A 310 22.50 -18.10 12.66
N ASP A 311 23.47 -17.74 13.49
CA ASP A 311 24.90 -17.57 13.23
C ASP A 311 25.31 -16.22 12.65
N VAL A 312 25.51 -15.24 13.54
CA VAL A 312 26.79 -14.48 13.59
C VAL A 312 27.08 -14.08 15.05
N ALA A 313 28.00 -14.81 15.68
CA ALA A 313 28.93 -14.29 16.67
C ALA A 313 30.16 -13.73 15.95
#